data_AF-A0AAD5LUA8-F1
#
_entry.id   AF-A0AAD5LUA8-F1
#
_cell.length_a   1.000
_cell.length_b   1.000
_cell.length_c   1.000
_cell.angle_alpha   90.00
_cell.angle_beta   90.00
_cell.angle_gamma   90.00
#
_symmetry.space_group_name_H-M   'P 1'
#
loop_
_entity.id
_entity.type
_entity.pdbx_description
1 polymer ?
#
loop_
_entity_poly.entity_id
_entity_poly.type
_entity_poly.pdbx_seq_one_letter_code
_entity_poly.pdbx_strand_id
1 'polypeptide(L)' 'MSDDGYTASELRQRYERGGSVQDCDLSAAQLRARYAIPNNTFKPDKSQSNATLVIGAVVALLVLAGAAYMLMQ' A
#
# COMPACT_ATOMS: atom_id res chain seq x y z
N MET A 1 -13.10 4.36 38.71
CA MET A 1 -11.98 5.04 38.04
C MET A 1 -12.54 6.35 37.54
N SER A 2 -12.14 7.44 38.19
CA SER A 2 -12.61 8.81 37.94
C SER A 2 -12.08 9.34 36.62
N ASP A 3 -12.94 9.97 35.83
CA ASP A 3 -12.58 10.73 34.62
C ASP A 3 -11.81 12.03 34.93
N ASP A 4 -11.62 12.34 36.22
CA ASP A 4 -10.97 13.55 36.76
C ASP A 4 -9.48 13.69 36.39
N GLY A 5 -8.87 12.63 35.84
CA GLY A 5 -7.47 12.62 35.42
C GLY A 5 -7.20 13.13 34.01
N TYR A 6 -8.25 13.44 33.22
CA TYR A 6 -8.10 13.95 31.87
C TYR A 6 -8.33 15.47 31.83
N THR A 7 -7.41 16.19 31.19
CA THR A 7 -7.59 17.61 30.94
C THR A 7 -8.74 17.85 29.96
N ALA A 8 -9.39 19.01 30.04
CA ALA A 8 -10.49 19.36 29.12
C ALA A 8 -10.08 19.24 27.64
N SER A 9 -8.81 19.53 27.32
CA SER A 9 -8.23 19.37 25.99
C SER A 9 -8.11 17.90 25.57
N GLU A 10 -7.75 17.00 26.49
CA GLU A 10 -7.68 15.55 26.23
C GLU A 10 -9.07 14.93 26.07
N LEU A 11 -10.04 15.35 26.89
CA LEU A 11 -11.45 14.99 26.72
C LEU A 11 -11.96 15.46 25.36
N ARG A 12 -11.72 16.72 25.00
CA ARG A 12 -12.09 17.28 23.70
C ARG A 12 -11.43 16.53 22.55
N GLN A 13 -10.14 16.24 22.64
CA GLN A 13 -9.44 15.48 21.61
C GLN A 13 -9.92 14.03 21.49
N ARG A 14 -10.47 13.43 22.56
CA ARG A 14 -10.99 12.06 22.58
C ARG A 14 -12.43 11.98 22.06
N TYR A 15 -13.29 12.90 22.48
CA TYR A 15 -14.70 12.93 22.09
C TYR A 15 -14.93 13.67 20.76
N GLU A 16 -14.08 14.64 20.39
CA GLU A 16 -14.17 15.37 19.12
C GLU A 16 -13.27 14.81 18.01
N ARG A 17 -12.46 13.76 18.24
CA ARG A 17 -11.60 13.15 17.20
C ARG A 17 -12.36 12.58 15.98
N GLY A 18 -13.68 12.71 15.95
CA GLY A 18 -14.41 12.84 14.69
C GLY A 18 -15.81 13.44 14.86
N GLY A 19 -15.92 14.49 15.67
CA GLY A 19 -17.16 15.26 15.87
C GLY A 19 -18.32 14.46 16.49
N SER A 20 -19.41 15.16 16.77
CA SER A 20 -20.68 14.60 17.27
C SER A 20 -21.43 13.73 16.25
N VAL A 21 -20.78 13.41 15.12
CA VAL A 21 -21.38 12.66 14.02
C VAL A 21 -21.15 11.17 14.29
N GLN A 22 -22.25 10.45 14.43
CA GLN A 22 -22.25 9.01 14.63
C GLN A 22 -21.75 8.33 13.36
N ASP A 23 -20.97 7.27 13.48
CA ASP A 23 -20.34 6.59 12.33
C ASP A 23 -21.34 6.09 11.26
N CYS A 24 -22.63 5.97 11.60
CA CYS A 24 -23.71 5.66 10.65
C CYS A 24 -24.05 6.80 9.69
N ASP A 25 -23.71 8.03 10.05
CA ASP A 25 -23.91 9.23 9.22
C ASP A 25 -22.66 9.58 8.42
N LEU A 26 -21.51 8.94 8.71
CA LEU A 26 -20.28 9.11 7.94
C LEU A 26 -20.34 8.26 6.67
N SER A 27 -19.95 8.86 5.55
CA SER A 27 -19.66 8.08 4.34
C SER A 27 -18.47 7.15 4.59
N ALA A 28 -18.41 6.02 3.88
CA ALA A 28 -17.33 5.03 4.01
C ALA A 28 -15.92 5.65 3.83
N ALA A 29 -15.79 6.73 3.05
CA ALA A 29 -14.53 7.46 2.89
C ALA A 29 -14.13 8.23 4.16
N GLN A 30 -15.08 8.87 4.84
CA GLN A 30 -14.85 9.63 6.06
C GLN A 30 -14.57 8.70 7.25
N LEU A 31 -15.25 7.55 7.32
CA LEU A 31 -14.97 6.52 8.31
C LEU A 31 -13.54 5.97 8.17
N ARG A 32 -13.12 5.66 6.94
CA ARG A 32 -11.73 5.22 6.66
C ARG A 32 -10.70 6.28 7.03
N ALA A 33 -10.97 7.55 6.78
CA ALA A 33 -10.10 8.66 7.17
C ALA A 33 -10.01 8.81 8.70
N ARG A 34 -11.13 8.67 9.44
CA ARG A 34 -11.19 8.75 10.90
C ARG A 34 -10.42 7.61 11.58
N TYR A 35 -10.53 6.40 11.05
CA TYR A 35 -9.89 5.20 11.59
C TYR A 35 -8.55 4.85 10.95
N ALA A 36 -8.00 5.75 10.10
CA ALA A 36 -6.77 5.52 9.34
C ALA A 36 -6.73 4.14 8.66
N ILE A 37 -7.90 3.66 8.19
CA ILE A 37 -8.00 2.38 7.50
C ILE A 37 -7.27 2.59 6.18
N PRO A 38 -6.15 1.88 5.94
CA PRO A 38 -5.44 1.99 4.68
C PRO A 38 -6.45 1.70 3.59
N ASN A 39 -6.67 2.68 2.72
CA ASN A 39 -7.46 2.43 1.52
C ASN A 39 -6.83 1.21 0.88
N ASN A 40 -7.64 0.21 0.52
CA ASN A 40 -7.15 -1.02 -0.06
C ASN A 40 -6.64 -0.69 -1.47
N THR A 41 -5.53 0.03 -1.54
CA THR A 41 -4.72 0.20 -2.72
C THR A 41 -4.27 -1.21 -2.99
N PHE A 42 -5.01 -1.88 -3.87
CA PHE A 42 -4.61 -3.15 -4.46
C PHE A 42 -3.11 -3.03 -4.69
N LYS A 43 -2.32 -3.73 -3.88
CA LYS A 43 -0.87 -3.76 -4.07
C LYS A 43 -0.74 -4.17 -5.52
N PRO A 44 -0.18 -3.32 -6.42
CA PRO A 44 -0.03 -3.73 -7.80
C PRO A 44 0.74 -5.03 -7.73
N ASP A 45 0.07 -6.12 -8.09
CA ASP A 45 0.61 -7.44 -7.92
C ASP A 45 1.98 -7.42 -8.56
N LYS A 46 2.96 -7.95 -7.84
CA LYS A 46 4.37 -8.07 -8.22
C LYS A 46 4.56 -9.00 -9.44
N SER A 47 3.56 -9.11 -10.30
CA SER A 47 3.52 -9.86 -11.56
C SER A 47 4.54 -9.33 -12.58
N GLN A 48 5.10 -8.13 -12.39
CA GLN A 48 6.10 -7.58 -13.30
C GLN A 48 7.52 -8.17 -13.10
N SER A 49 7.82 -8.74 -11.93
CA SER A 49 9.17 -9.20 -11.62
C SER A 49 9.57 -10.45 -12.39
N ASN A 50 8.65 -11.40 -12.57
CA ASN A 50 8.99 -12.70 -13.19
C ASN A 50 9.07 -12.59 -14.72
N ALA A 51 8.17 -11.86 -15.35
CA ALA A 51 8.16 -11.67 -16.81
C ALA A 51 9.43 -10.97 -17.29
N THR A 52 9.83 -9.89 -16.60
CA THR A 52 11.04 -9.13 -16.96
C THR A 52 12.31 -9.97 -16.82
N LEU A 53 12.38 -10.80 -15.77
CA LEU A 53 13.54 -11.67 -15.51
C LEU A 53 13.64 -12.79 -16.56
N VAL A 54 12.52 -13.41 -16.92
CA VAL A 54 12.47 -14.42 -17.99
C VAL A 54 12.85 -13.82 -19.34
N ILE A 55 12.31 -12.66 -19.70
CA ILE A 55 12.65 -11.97 -20.95
C ILE A 55 14.14 -11.63 -20.98
N GLY A 56 14.68 -11.08 -19.89
CA GLY A 56 16.12 -10.77 -19.78
C GLY A 56 17.00 -12.01 -19.95
N ALA A 57 16.62 -13.14 -19.35
CA ALA A 57 17.37 -14.39 -19.46
C ALA A 57 17.38 -14.95 -20.90
N VAL A 58 16.24 -14.91 -21.60
CA VAL A 58 16.15 -15.37 -23.00
C VAL A 58 17.00 -14.51 -23.93
N VAL A 59 16.94 -13.19 -23.78
CA VAL A 59 17.74 -12.26 -24.61
C VAL A 59 19.24 -12.49 -24.38
N ALA A 60 19.67 -12.64 -23.12
CA ALA A 60 21.07 -12.91 -22.79
C ALA A 60 21.57 -14.22 -23.43
N LEU A 61 20.75 -15.29 -23.39
CA LEU A 61 21.08 -16.56 -24.03
C LEU A 61 21.25 -16.45 -25.55
N LEU A 62 20.35 -15.72 -26.22
CA LEU A 62 20.43 -15.52 -27.67
C LEU A 62 21.69 -14.75 -28.08
N VAL A 63 22.06 -13.72 -27.31
CA VAL A 63 23.28 -12.94 -27.56
C VAL A 63 24.52 -13.80 -27.39
N LEU A 64 24.59 -14.60 -26.31
CA LEU A 64 25.72 -15.50 -26.06
C LEU A 64 25.84 -16.58 -27.14
N ALA A 65 24.72 -17.19 -27.54
CA ALA A 65 24.70 -18.19 -28.61
C ALA A 65 25.13 -17.60 -29.96
N GLY A 66 24.65 -16.41 -30.31
CA GLY A 66 25.03 -15.71 -31.54
C GLY A 66 26.51 -15.31 -31.55
N ALA A 67 27.03 -14.81 -30.43
CA ALA A 67 28.45 -14.47 -30.29
C ALA A 67 29.35 -15.72 -30.39
N ALA A 68 28.96 -16.82 -29.75
CA ALA A 68 29.67 -18.10 -29.85
C ALA A 68 29.67 -18.62 -31.29
N TYR A 69 28.53 -18.55 -31.99
CA TYR A 69 28.44 -18.96 -33.39
C TYR A 69 29.34 -18.12 -34.30
N MET A 70 29.37 -16.80 -34.11
CA MET A 70 30.28 -15.89 -34.84
C MET A 70 31.76 -16.14 -34.54
N LEU A 71 32.10 -16.58 -33.31
CA LEU A 71 33.48 -16.93 -32.95
C LEU A 71 33.92 -18.30 -33.46
N MET A 72 32.97 -19.22 -33.65
CA MET A 72 33.22 -20.56 -34.16
C MET A 72 33.25 -20.63 -35.69
N GLN A 73 32.75 -19.61 -36.38
CA GLN A 73 32.72 -19.49 -37.84
C GLN A 73 33.95 -18.76 -38.38
#